data_AF-A0A971A918-F1
#
_entry.id   AF-A0A971A918-F1
#
_cell.length_a   1.000
_cell.length_b   1.000
_cell.length_c   1.000
_cell.angle_alpha   90.00
_cell.angle_beta   90.00
_cell.angle_gamma   90.00
#
_symmetry.space_group_name_H-M   'P 1'
#
loop_
_entity.id
_entity.type
_entity.pdbx_description
1 polymer ?
#
loop_
_entity_poly.entity_id
_entity_poly.type
_entity_poly.pdbx_seq_one_letter_code
_entity_poly.pdbx_strand_id
1 'polypeptide(L)'
;MVLITKKLIQDLHECNSNEELQAVVIQKQKELKDRLRYKGYDFDDADEAISGGQRIFSDDVENYEAYSEVNFIRLGLSGRWIQHLDEETRYTEIEEAVKNIVRVFRRQSKTVPLTGLK
;
A
#
# COMPACT_ATOMS: atom_id res chain seq x y z
N MET A 1 0.69 -12.07 -5.22
CA MET A 1 0.65 -10.60 -5.35
C MET A 1 0.33 -10.17 -6.78
N VAL A 2 -0.61 -9.24 -6.95
CA VAL A 2 -1.01 -8.70 -8.27
C VAL A 2 0.02 -7.75 -8.87
N LEU A 3 -0.03 -7.53 -10.18
CA LEU A 3 0.95 -6.73 -10.92
C LEU A 3 1.00 -5.28 -10.44
N ILE A 4 -0.17 -4.69 -10.16
CA ILE A 4 -0.29 -3.31 -9.66
C ILE A 4 0.50 -3.13 -8.36
N THR A 5 0.36 -4.04 -7.41
CA THR A 5 1.04 -3.96 -6.11
C THR A 5 2.52 -4.27 -6.24
N LYS A 6 2.91 -5.23 -7.10
CA LYS A 6 4.32 -5.44 -7.44
C LYS A 6 4.99 -4.16 -7.91
N LYS A 7 4.33 -3.44 -8.82
CA LYS A 7 4.82 -2.15 -9.32
C LYS A 7 4.87 -1.10 -8.22
N LEU A 8 3.82 -0.98 -7.39
CA LEU A 8 3.84 -0.06 -6.26
C LEU A 8 5.04 -0.33 -5.35
N ILE A 9 5.31 -1.59 -4.98
CA ILE A 9 6.46 -1.94 -4.13
C ILE A 9 7.79 -1.53 -4.78
N GLN A 10 7.91 -1.67 -6.10
CA GLN A 10 9.08 -1.16 -6.84
C GLN A 10 9.18 0.36 -6.74
N ASP A 11 8.08 1.08 -6.97
CA ASP A 11 8.03 2.55 -6.86
C ASP A 11 8.43 3.00 -5.43
N LEU A 12 8.04 2.25 -4.39
CA LEU A 12 8.40 2.54 -3.00
C LEU A 12 9.91 2.37 -2.71
N HIS A 13 10.64 1.58 -3.48
CA HIS A 13 12.10 1.50 -3.37
C HIS A 13 12.80 2.77 -3.84
N GLU A 14 12.15 3.57 -4.69
CA GLU A 14 12.70 4.81 -5.26
C GLU A 14 12.43 6.03 -4.37
N CYS A 15 11.53 5.91 -3.38
CA CYS A 15 11.27 6.96 -2.40
C CYS A 15 12.50 7.24 -1.53
N ASN A 16 12.54 8.42 -0.91
CA ASN A 16 13.67 8.88 -0.10
C ASN A 16 13.29 9.18 1.36
N SER A 17 12.01 9.11 1.71
CA SER A 17 11.52 9.39 3.06
C SER A 17 10.28 8.58 3.42
N ASN A 18 9.96 8.50 4.73
CA ASN A 18 8.74 7.84 5.18
C ASN A 18 7.49 8.63 4.76
N GLU A 19 7.59 9.95 4.70
CA GLU A 19 6.54 10.85 4.25
C GLU A 19 6.22 10.61 2.77
N GLU A 20 7.26 10.43 1.94
CA GLU A 20 7.11 10.11 0.52
C GLU A 20 6.50 8.72 0.32
N LEU A 21 6.95 7.72 1.07
CA LEU A 21 6.34 6.38 1.07
C LEU A 21 4.83 6.45 1.33
N GLN A 22 4.43 7.16 2.39
CA GLN A 22 3.03 7.32 2.74
C GLN A 22 2.26 8.04 1.64
N ALA A 23 2.81 9.11 1.07
CA ALA A 23 2.18 9.88 0.00
C ALA A 23 1.93 9.02 -1.25
N VAL A 24 2.92 8.24 -1.69
CA VAL A 24 2.81 7.35 -2.86
C VAL A 24 1.74 6.28 -2.64
N VAL A 25 1.71 5.65 -1.47
CA VAL A 25 0.70 4.62 -1.14
C VAL A 25 -0.71 5.22 -1.06
N ILE A 26 -0.88 6.37 -0.40
CA ILE A 26 -2.18 7.07 -0.31
C ILE A 26 -2.69 7.45 -1.70
N GLN A 27 -1.80 8.00 -2.55
CA GLN A 27 -2.16 8.38 -3.90
C GLN A 27 -2.57 7.15 -4.73
N LYS A 28 -1.83 6.04 -4.65
CA LYS A 28 -2.17 4.80 -5.36
C LYS A 28 -3.49 4.21 -4.87
N GLN A 29 -3.74 4.22 -3.57
CA GLN A 29 -5.00 3.76 -2.99
C GLN A 29 -6.18 4.56 -3.54
N LYS A 30 -6.04 5.89 -3.57
CA LYS A 30 -7.06 6.80 -4.11
C LYS A 30 -7.35 6.53 -5.58
N GLU A 31 -6.33 6.33 -6.41
CA GLU A 31 -6.49 5.99 -7.82
C GLU A 31 -7.31 4.71 -8.03
N LEU A 32 -7.03 3.68 -7.22
CA LEU A 32 -7.77 2.40 -7.28
C LEU A 32 -9.21 2.56 -6.81
N LYS A 33 -9.41 3.31 -5.71
CA LYS A 33 -10.73 3.66 -5.19
C LYS A 33 -11.57 4.40 -6.22
N ASP A 34 -10.99 5.40 -6.89
CA ASP A 34 -11.68 6.20 -7.91
C ASP A 34 -12.03 5.36 -9.16
N ARG A 35 -11.15 4.43 -9.57
CA ARG A 35 -11.45 3.49 -10.68
C ARG A 35 -12.62 2.57 -10.36
N LEU A 36 -12.66 2.05 -9.14
CA LEU A 36 -13.76 1.21 -8.67
C LEU A 36 -15.05 2.05 -8.53
N ARG A 37 -14.99 3.27 -7.99
CA ARG A 37 -16.14 4.20 -7.95
C ARG A 37 -16.70 4.51 -9.33
N TYR A 38 -15.85 4.74 -10.32
CA TYR A 38 -16.28 4.96 -11.71
C TYR A 38 -17.08 3.78 -12.28
N LYS A 39 -16.81 2.56 -11.79
CA LYS A 39 -17.52 1.33 -12.18
C LYS A 39 -18.77 1.04 -11.33
N GLY A 40 -19.10 1.92 -10.39
CA GLY A 40 -20.32 1.82 -9.57
C GLY A 40 -20.15 1.05 -8.26
N TYR A 41 -18.91 0.89 -7.77
CA TYR A 41 -18.66 0.40 -6.41
C TYR A 41 -18.70 1.56 -5.42
N ASP A 42 -19.39 1.36 -4.30
CA ASP A 42 -19.40 2.29 -3.18
C ASP A 42 -18.36 1.89 -2.13
N PHE A 43 -17.88 2.88 -1.39
CA PHE A 43 -16.87 2.69 -0.35
C PHE A 43 -17.36 3.37 0.92
N ASP A 44 -17.33 2.63 2.01
CA ASP A 44 -17.44 3.23 3.34
C ASP A 44 -16.14 3.97 3.65
N ASP A 45 -16.20 5.29 3.82
CA ASP A 45 -15.00 6.09 4.11
C ASP A 45 -14.46 5.86 5.53
N ALA A 46 -15.23 5.23 6.43
CA ALA A 46 -14.77 4.89 7.78
C ALA A 46 -13.97 3.59 7.81
N ASP A 47 -14.50 2.54 7.19
CA ASP A 47 -13.92 1.19 7.23
C ASP A 47 -13.15 0.83 5.96
N GLU A 48 -13.16 1.71 4.95
CA GLU A 48 -12.61 1.45 3.61
C GLU A 48 -13.17 0.13 3.02
N ALA A 49 -14.36 -0.24 3.46
CA ALA A 49 -15.08 -1.43 3.05
C ALA A 49 -15.83 -1.15 1.75
N ILE A 50 -15.73 -2.08 0.81
CA ILE A 50 -16.41 -1.98 -0.47
C ILE A 50 -17.82 -2.54 -0.33
N SER A 51 -18.81 -1.79 -0.80
CA SER A 51 -20.21 -2.21 -0.87
C SER A 51 -20.81 -1.86 -2.23
N GLY A 52 -21.89 -2.54 -2.60
CA GLY A 52 -22.52 -2.32 -3.91
C GLY A 52 -21.68 -2.84 -5.09
N GLY A 53 -22.26 -2.70 -6.29
CA GLY A 53 -21.69 -3.19 -7.55
C GLY A 53 -22.78 -3.73 -8.46
N GLN A 54 -23.04 -3.08 -9.60
CA GLN A 54 -23.76 -3.73 -10.69
C GLN A 54 -22.89 -4.90 -11.17
N ARG A 55 -23.38 -6.14 -11.01
CA ARG A 55 -22.73 -7.40 -11.41
C ARG A 55 -21.83 -7.28 -12.66
N ILE A 56 -20.53 -7.05 -12.50
CA ILE A 56 -19.48 -7.34 -13.47
C ILE A 56 -18.19 -7.65 -12.68
N PHE A 57 -18.10 -8.83 -12.08
CA PHE A 57 -17.00 -9.17 -11.19
C PHE A 57 -15.73 -9.66 -11.93
N SER A 58 -15.78 -10.08 -13.20
CA SER A 58 -14.62 -10.69 -13.85
C SER A 58 -13.47 -9.73 -14.11
N ASP A 59 -13.77 -8.49 -14.52
CA ASP A 59 -12.76 -7.55 -15.02
C ASP A 59 -12.25 -6.60 -13.91
N ASP A 60 -12.88 -6.65 -12.73
CA ASP A 60 -12.60 -5.78 -11.59
C ASP A 60 -11.83 -6.46 -10.46
N VAL A 61 -11.73 -7.79 -10.48
CA VAL A 61 -11.00 -8.57 -9.47
C VAL A 61 -9.61 -8.01 -9.24
N GLU A 62 -8.86 -7.71 -10.31
CA GLU A 62 -7.50 -7.22 -10.17
C GLU A 62 -7.44 -5.84 -9.47
N ASN A 63 -8.37 -4.92 -9.78
CA ASN A 63 -8.41 -3.61 -9.14
C ASN A 63 -8.87 -3.72 -7.68
N TYR A 64 -9.79 -4.63 -7.38
CA TYR A 64 -10.26 -4.92 -6.02
C TYR A 64 -9.13 -5.50 -5.17
N GLU A 65 -8.46 -6.55 -5.67
CA GLU A 65 -7.33 -7.18 -4.98
C GLU A 65 -6.19 -6.18 -4.78
N ALA A 66 -5.86 -5.39 -5.81
CA ALA A 66 -4.88 -4.33 -5.69
C ALA A 66 -5.28 -3.31 -4.63
N TYR A 67 -6.54 -2.86 -4.59
CA TYR A 67 -7.02 -1.92 -3.58
C TYR A 67 -6.84 -2.49 -2.17
N SER A 68 -7.22 -3.75 -1.95
CA SER A 68 -7.10 -4.43 -0.66
C SER A 68 -5.63 -4.57 -0.22
N GLU A 69 -4.74 -4.96 -1.13
CA GLU A 69 -3.30 -5.03 -0.87
C GLU A 69 -2.69 -3.65 -0.57
N VAL A 70 -3.04 -2.61 -1.34
CA VAL A 70 -2.55 -1.25 -1.13
C VAL A 70 -3.07 -0.66 0.19
N ASN A 71 -4.32 -0.95 0.56
CA ASN A 71 -4.87 -0.55 1.85
C ASN A 71 -4.12 -1.25 3.01
N PHE A 72 -3.78 -2.53 2.86
CA PHE A 72 -2.95 -3.23 3.83
C PHE A 72 -1.57 -2.58 4.01
N ILE A 73 -0.89 -2.21 2.91
CA ILE A 73 0.37 -1.47 2.94
C ILE A 73 0.20 -0.13 3.68
N ARG A 74 -0.85 0.63 3.36
CA ARG A 74 -1.15 1.93 3.99
C ARG A 74 -1.29 1.80 5.51
N LEU A 75 -2.07 0.82 5.94
CA LEU A 75 -2.27 0.53 7.37
C LEU A 75 -0.96 0.13 8.03
N GLY A 76 -0.16 -0.71 7.38
CA GLY A 76 1.17 -1.10 7.82
C GLY A 76 2.15 0.06 8.02
N LEU A 77 2.19 1.00 7.07
CA LEU A 77 3.00 2.23 7.18
C LEU A 77 2.53 3.16 8.30
N SER A 78 1.24 3.08 8.69
CA SER A 78 0.69 3.77 9.87
C SER A 78 0.92 3.00 11.18
N GLY A 79 1.55 1.83 11.14
CA GLY A 79 1.83 0.98 12.30
C GLY A 79 0.71 0.00 12.67
N ARG A 80 -0.27 -0.22 11.78
CA ARG A 80 -1.48 -1.03 12.04
C ARG A 80 -1.63 -2.19 11.05
N TRP A 81 -0.67 -3.10 11.00
CA TRP A 81 -0.77 -4.30 10.16
C TRP A 81 -1.98 -5.17 10.55
N ILE A 82 -2.73 -5.65 9.56
CA ILE A 82 -3.85 -6.57 9.77
C ILE A 82 -3.29 -7.97 10.07
N GLN A 83 -3.78 -8.63 11.13
CA GLN A 83 -3.23 -9.91 11.60
C GLN A 83 -3.98 -11.15 11.12
N HIS A 84 -5.21 -11.00 10.63
CA HIS A 84 -6.06 -12.12 10.22
C HIS A 84 -6.53 -11.90 8.78
N LEU A 85 -6.00 -12.70 7.86
CA LEU A 85 -6.19 -12.58 6.42
C LEU A 85 -6.39 -13.96 5.81
N ASP A 86 -7.33 -14.06 4.87
CA ASP A 86 -7.64 -15.33 4.20
C ASP A 86 -6.46 -15.81 3.31
N GLU A 87 -5.62 -14.89 2.82
CA GLU A 87 -4.44 -15.18 1.99
C GLU A 87 -3.11 -14.86 2.71
N GLU A 88 -2.88 -15.46 3.89
CA GLU A 88 -1.76 -15.14 4.79
C GLU A 88 -0.38 -15.07 4.10
N THR A 89 -0.03 -16.03 3.24
CA THR A 89 1.27 -16.04 2.53
C THR A 89 1.45 -14.80 1.67
N ARG A 90 0.41 -14.42 0.93
CA ARG A 90 0.45 -13.29 -0.01
C ARG A 90 0.62 -11.96 0.72
N TYR A 91 -0.09 -11.78 1.83
CA TYR A 91 0.02 -10.57 2.63
C TYR A 91 1.31 -10.52 3.46
N THR A 92 1.82 -11.68 3.89
CA THR A 92 3.14 -11.77 4.53
C THR A 92 4.25 -11.33 3.57
N GLU A 93 4.24 -11.76 2.31
CA GLU A 93 5.20 -11.32 1.29
C GLU A 93 5.19 -9.78 1.12
N ILE A 94 4.00 -9.18 1.08
CA ILE A 94 3.82 -7.72 0.99
C ILE A 94 4.38 -7.03 2.24
N GLU A 95 4.01 -7.52 3.43
CA GLU A 95 4.44 -6.96 4.71
C GLU A 95 5.97 -7.00 4.85
N GLU A 96 6.59 -8.12 4.53
CA GLU A 96 8.05 -8.28 4.59
C GLU A 96 8.76 -7.35 3.61
N ALA A 97 8.27 -7.24 2.37
CA ALA A 97 8.83 -6.34 1.37
C ALA A 97 8.81 -4.88 1.85
N VAL A 98 7.65 -4.42 2.33
CA VAL A 98 7.49 -3.03 2.81
C VAL A 98 8.31 -2.79 4.09
N LYS A 99 8.34 -3.74 5.03
CA LYS A 99 9.18 -3.63 6.24
C LYS A 99 10.66 -3.53 5.88
N ASN A 100 11.13 -4.26 4.87
CA ASN A 100 12.51 -4.19 4.43
C ASN A 100 12.85 -2.82 3.83
N ILE A 101 11.97 -2.25 3.01
CA ILE A 101 12.10 -0.87 2.49
C ILE A 101 12.24 0.13 3.64
N VAL A 102 11.31 0.13 4.60
CA VAL A 102 11.33 1.05 5.75
C VAL A 102 12.61 0.87 6.59
N ARG A 103 13.08 -0.37 6.78
CA ARG A 103 14.34 -0.65 7.50
C ARG A 103 15.56 -0.04 6.79
N VAL A 104 15.61 -0.09 5.46
CA VAL A 104 16.71 0.50 4.67
C VAL A 104 16.75 2.01 4.87
N PHE A 105 15.61 2.71 4.75
CA PHE A 105 15.55 4.16 4.98
C PHE A 105 15.97 4.55 6.39
N ARG A 106 15.53 3.81 7.41
CA ARG A 106 15.94 4.04 8.80
C ARG A 106 17.44 3.85 9.05
N ARG A 107 18.13 3.05 8.23
CA ARG A 107 19.58 2.85 8.32
C ARG A 107 20.33 3.99 7.63
N GLN A 108 19.88 4.41 6.44
CA GLN A 108 20.48 5.51 5.69
C GLN A 108 20.40 6.85 6.44
N SER A 109 19.30 7.12 7.16
CA SER A 109 19.18 8.33 7.98
C SER A 109 20.12 8.36 9.19
N LYS A 110 20.61 7.20 9.66
CA LYS A 110 21.54 7.10 10.79
C LYS A 110 23.01 7.23 10.39
N THR A 111 23.35 7.11 9.11
CA THR A 111 24.74 7.08 8.64
C THR A 111 25.31 8.45 8.27
N VAL A 112 24.54 9.53 8.39
CA VAL A 112 25.07 10.90 8.19
C VAL A 112 25.82 11.32 9.47
N PRO A 113 27.16 11.42 9.46
CA PRO A 113 27.91 11.86 10.63
C PRO A 113 27.72 13.37 10.83
N LEU A 114 27.54 13.81 12.08
CA LEU A 114 27.60 15.21 12.54
C LEU A 114 29.04 15.78 12.46
N THR A 115 29.79 15.51 11.41
CA THR A 115 31.11 16.11 11.19
C THR A 115 30.95 17.40 10.39
N GLY A 116 30.54 18.47 11.07
CA GLY A 116 30.35 19.77 10.44
C GLY A 116 30.15 20.97 11.36
N LEU A 117 30.31 20.81 12.68
CA LEU A 117 30.37 21.94 13.60
C LEU A 117 31.79 22.02 14.17
N LYS A 118 32.66 22.73 13.44
CA LYS A 118 33.89 23.33 13.99
C LYS A 118 33.73 24.84 13.92
#